data_AF-A0A2U2HM95-F1
#
_entry.id   AF-A0A2U2HM95-F1
#
_cell.length_a   1.000
_cell.length_b   1.000
_cell.length_c   1.000
_cell.angle_alpha   90.00
_cell.angle_beta   90.00
_cell.angle_gamma   90.00
#
_symmetry.space_group_name_H-M   'P 1'
#
loop_
_entity.id
_entity.type
_entity.pdbx_description
1 polymer ?
#
loop_
_entity_poly.entity_id
_entity_poly.type
_entity_poly.pdbx_seq_one_letter_code
_entity_poly.pdbx_strand_id
1 'polypeptide(L)'
;MGVANLILPLDHHNDHVALDAYTGAHAGALDHATVGYALADQMLAATVAQAPAKLGAEPKLFDVAALARSQGAMDGQMVVAANDVLKGSGKLDLSTLNSGIVQIELGGTAPLVQAGENIFELVPDATSLKLFAHTEVPLDESMAGTSGGAAADITVTGSEVQLDGAASSAGAVLSFVPLDTASTIVFGASGGDVAGAMNINIVDVAQLQDGFDQIVIGSDLGHHTINIGSAGSSAPIQLSDTLVLRNPLLGGEIFVNSPLTLTDNASLIVYGSGHTMAYADSVSAEGDILIHDSVEINSSTKAVIITAGSDGSGQMSFGDDSGMYFRGVPGGVLDSVTLRGPDNIVFSGDIGNTTAANGAMANLTIEGVNVNGTINTPDDITFKGSVTLAGNLIINASGAVVFNSNINLGGGNLTILGATSVTFGGSVNVGGGSIFIEADEITFAGGGESVSGSGAMTLRPATIGLKVDVGDPAGSSTLDTLNIDNADITRFADGFSKIVIGHQGLDGHAAAGAGAVRIGAASGLQAPTLRDNLEVYGGSITVVDY
;
A
#
# COMPACT_ATOMS: atom_id res chain seq x y z
N MET A 1 -26.37 -6.76 -54.92
CA MET A 1 -27.69 -6.96 -54.30
C MET A 1 -27.45 -7.50 -52.90
N GLY A 2 -27.81 -6.75 -51.87
CA GLY A 2 -27.57 -7.09 -50.47
C GLY A 2 -27.84 -5.85 -49.64
N VAL A 3 -29.07 -5.73 -49.14
CA VAL A 3 -29.62 -4.58 -48.43
C VAL A 3 -29.24 -4.73 -46.96
N ALA A 4 -28.51 -3.77 -46.39
CA ALA A 4 -28.21 -3.72 -44.96
C ALA A 4 -29.21 -2.79 -44.26
N ASN A 5 -29.89 -3.34 -43.25
CA ASN A 5 -30.89 -2.67 -42.43
C ASN A 5 -30.25 -1.60 -41.54
N LEU A 6 -30.88 -0.42 -41.57
CA LEU A 6 -30.63 0.72 -40.70
C LEU A 6 -31.36 0.49 -39.37
N ILE A 7 -30.61 0.38 -38.27
CA ILE A 7 -31.14 0.37 -36.89
C ILE A 7 -30.99 1.78 -36.34
N LEU A 8 -32.10 2.42 -35.97
CA LEU A 8 -32.15 3.68 -35.22
C LEU A 8 -32.14 3.38 -33.71
N PRO A 9 -31.46 4.14 -32.86
CA PRO A 9 -31.73 4.16 -31.43
C PRO A 9 -32.84 5.16 -31.09
N LEU A 10 -33.76 4.73 -30.22
CA LEU A 10 -34.75 5.57 -29.57
C LEU A 10 -34.09 6.48 -28.53
N ASP A 11 -34.41 7.78 -28.61
CA ASP A 11 -34.23 8.75 -27.53
C ASP A 11 -35.21 8.47 -26.38
N HIS A 12 -34.67 8.34 -25.16
CA HIS A 12 -35.40 8.50 -23.91
C HIS A 12 -34.70 9.57 -23.07
N HIS A 13 -35.16 10.81 -23.19
CA HIS A 13 -34.84 11.88 -22.25
C HIS A 13 -35.97 12.02 -21.22
N ASN A 14 -35.64 11.67 -19.97
CA ASN A 14 -36.42 12.05 -18.79
C ASN A 14 -35.84 13.32 -18.17
N ASP A 15 -36.75 14.24 -17.86
CA ASP A 15 -36.81 15.13 -16.70
C ASP A 15 -35.57 15.94 -16.28
N HIS A 16 -35.59 17.22 -16.68
CA HIS A 16 -35.14 18.30 -15.82
C HIS A 16 -36.24 19.37 -15.72
N VAL A 17 -36.86 19.43 -14.54
CA VAL A 17 -37.74 20.54 -14.12
C VAL A 17 -36.84 21.74 -13.83
N ALA A 18 -36.94 22.75 -14.68
CA ALA A 18 -36.51 24.10 -14.38
C ALA A 18 -37.58 24.79 -13.51
N LEU A 19 -37.19 25.25 -12.32
CA LEU A 19 -37.97 26.18 -11.53
C LEU A 19 -37.20 27.50 -11.48
N ASP A 20 -37.60 28.45 -12.31
CA ASP A 20 -37.09 29.81 -12.29
C ASP A 20 -38.26 30.80 -12.15
N ALA A 21 -38.02 31.79 -11.29
CA ALA A 21 -38.71 33.07 -11.09
C ALA A 21 -40.25 33.13 -11.02
N TYR A 22 -40.77 33.44 -9.82
CA TYR A 22 -41.98 34.26 -9.69
C TYR A 22 -41.76 35.41 -8.70
N THR A 23 -41.51 36.60 -9.26
CA THR A 23 -41.58 37.89 -8.58
C THR A 23 -43.04 38.28 -8.35
N GLY A 24 -43.42 38.56 -7.10
CA GLY A 24 -44.76 39.04 -6.76
C GLY A 24 -44.73 39.96 -5.55
N ALA A 25 -44.75 41.27 -5.81
CA ALA A 25 -44.95 42.30 -4.82
C ALA A 25 -46.38 42.26 -4.25
N HIS A 26 -46.53 42.37 -2.94
CA HIS A 26 -47.76 42.90 -2.34
C HIS A 26 -47.47 43.77 -1.13
N ALA A 27 -47.67 45.08 -1.32
CA ALA A 27 -47.94 46.04 -0.28
C ALA A 27 -49.32 45.74 0.33
N GLY A 28 -49.43 45.88 1.66
CA GLY A 28 -50.70 45.74 2.36
C GLY A 28 -50.56 46.08 3.85
N ALA A 29 -50.58 47.37 4.14
CA ALA A 29 -50.78 47.88 5.50
C ALA A 29 -52.20 47.56 5.98
N LEU A 30 -52.35 47.05 7.21
CA LEU A 30 -53.57 47.19 7.99
C LEU A 30 -53.20 47.43 9.46
N ASP A 31 -53.58 48.62 9.89
CA ASP A 31 -53.65 49.15 11.24
C ASP A 31 -54.83 48.52 11.99
N HIS A 32 -54.64 48.15 13.27
CA HIS A 32 -55.66 48.21 14.33
C HIS A 32 -55.08 47.87 15.71
N ALA A 33 -54.81 48.95 16.46
CA ALA A 33 -55.26 49.23 17.84
C ALA A 33 -55.37 48.11 18.91
N THR A 34 -54.54 48.29 19.96
CA THR A 34 -54.92 48.52 21.39
C THR A 34 -55.80 47.49 22.12
N VAL A 35 -55.22 46.77 23.09
CA VAL A 35 -55.58 46.59 24.54
C VAL A 35 -54.40 45.78 25.13
N GLY A 36 -53.63 46.09 26.19
CA GLY A 36 -53.80 46.92 27.37
C GLY A 36 -53.89 46.03 28.62
N TYR A 37 -52.78 45.75 29.32
CA TYR A 37 -52.76 45.47 30.78
C TYR A 37 -51.35 45.69 31.36
N ALA A 38 -51.28 46.67 32.27
CA ALA A 38 -50.21 46.91 33.23
C ALA A 38 -50.65 46.40 34.62
N LEU A 39 -49.74 46.51 35.60
CA LEU A 39 -49.72 46.05 37.01
C LEU A 39 -49.01 44.70 37.20
N ALA A 40 -48.06 44.53 38.12
CA ALA A 40 -47.84 45.23 39.38
C ALA A 40 -46.36 45.26 39.76
N ASP A 41 -45.91 46.44 40.20
CA ASP A 41 -44.69 46.65 40.96
C ASP A 41 -45.11 47.36 42.27
N GLN A 42 -44.41 47.03 43.37
CA GLN A 42 -44.60 47.47 44.77
C GLN A 42 -45.48 46.63 45.73
N MET A 43 -44.82 46.30 46.85
CA MET A 43 -45.24 45.91 48.22
C MET A 43 -44.43 44.65 48.61
N LEU A 44 -43.61 44.58 49.65
CA LEU A 44 -43.74 45.13 50.99
C LEU A 44 -42.40 44.95 51.75
N ALA A 45 -41.93 46.01 52.41
CA ALA A 45 -40.83 45.99 53.38
C ALA A 45 -41.40 45.98 54.82
N ALA A 46 -40.58 45.49 55.77
CA ALA A 46 -40.77 45.36 57.23
C ALA A 46 -41.70 44.20 57.65
N THR A 47 -41.37 43.30 58.58
CA THR A 47 -40.69 43.43 59.90
C THR A 47 -40.29 41.99 60.30
N VAL A 48 -39.20 41.71 61.02
CA VAL A 48 -39.22 41.31 62.45
C VAL A 48 -37.76 41.26 62.93
N ALA A 49 -37.48 42.03 63.96
CA ALA A 49 -36.32 41.91 64.83
C ALA A 49 -36.83 41.57 66.24
N GLN A 50 -36.28 40.53 66.88
CA GLN A 50 -35.90 40.45 68.31
C GLN A 50 -35.43 39.03 68.69
N ALA A 51 -34.11 38.87 68.85
CA ALA A 51 -33.30 38.27 69.94
C ALA A 51 -33.80 37.01 70.72
N PRO A 52 -32.90 36.11 71.24
CA PRO A 52 -31.68 36.50 71.96
C PRO A 52 -30.41 35.62 71.81
N ALA A 53 -29.32 36.19 72.30
CA ALA A 53 -27.98 35.62 72.42
C ALA A 53 -27.84 34.62 73.61
N LYS A 54 -27.13 33.50 73.39
CA LYS A 54 -26.04 32.94 74.23
C LYS A 54 -25.74 31.46 73.88
N LEU A 55 -24.49 31.06 74.19
CA LEU A 55 -23.83 29.74 74.06
C LEU A 55 -23.08 29.61 72.73
N GLY A 56 -21.77 29.36 72.64
CA GLY A 56 -20.77 28.90 73.59
C GLY A 56 -19.70 28.19 72.74
N ALA A 57 -18.43 28.53 72.94
CA ALA A 57 -17.31 28.13 72.09
C ALA A 57 -17.02 26.62 72.13
N GLU A 58 -17.00 25.97 70.95
CA GLU A 58 -16.10 24.86 70.55
C GLU A 58 -16.07 24.80 69.01
N PRO A 59 -14.92 24.51 68.35
CA PRO A 59 -14.86 24.39 66.90
C PRO A 59 -15.48 23.04 66.50
N LYS A 60 -16.77 23.05 66.16
CA LYS A 60 -17.40 21.91 65.51
C LYS A 60 -16.81 21.79 64.11
N LEU A 61 -16.20 20.65 63.80
CA LEU A 61 -15.96 20.24 62.41
C LEU A 61 -17.29 20.42 61.66
N PHE A 62 -17.27 21.25 60.62
CA PHE A 62 -18.38 21.38 59.71
C PHE A 62 -18.54 20.04 58.99
N ASP A 63 -19.54 19.25 59.40
CA ASP A 63 -20.02 18.13 58.59
C ASP A 63 -20.77 18.71 57.40
N VAL A 64 -20.03 19.01 56.34
CA VAL A 64 -20.57 19.55 55.07
C VAL A 64 -21.64 18.61 54.50
N ALA A 65 -21.56 17.31 54.78
CA ALA A 65 -22.56 16.33 54.36
C ALA A 65 -23.87 16.43 55.14
N ALA A 66 -23.88 17.00 56.35
CA ALA A 66 -25.12 17.29 57.09
C ALA A 66 -25.82 18.56 56.55
N LEU A 67 -25.07 19.55 56.07
CA LEU A 67 -25.64 20.77 55.49
C LEU A 67 -26.25 20.51 54.10
N ALA A 68 -25.57 19.71 53.26
CA ALA A 68 -26.06 19.27 51.94
C ALA A 68 -27.31 18.39 52.04
N ARG A 69 -27.49 17.63 53.13
CA ARG A 69 -28.71 16.82 53.37
C ARG A 69 -29.90 17.62 53.89
N SER A 70 -29.67 18.77 54.54
CA SER A 70 -30.75 19.62 55.07
C SER A 70 -31.33 20.63 54.08
N GLN A 71 -30.66 20.86 52.95
CA GLN A 71 -31.14 21.70 51.86
C GLN A 71 -31.33 20.81 50.64
N GLY A 72 -32.57 20.33 50.43
CA GLY A 72 -32.89 19.43 49.34
C GLY A 72 -32.33 19.91 48.01
N ALA A 73 -31.68 18.99 47.28
CA ALA A 73 -31.14 19.10 45.92
C ALA A 73 -31.15 20.52 45.34
N MET A 74 -30.06 21.27 45.57
CA MET A 74 -29.84 22.51 44.85
C MET A 74 -29.22 22.20 43.49
N ASP A 75 -29.98 22.42 42.42
CA ASP A 75 -29.41 22.85 41.13
C ASP A 75 -28.83 24.25 41.35
N GLY A 76 -27.52 24.33 41.59
CA GLY A 76 -26.83 25.58 41.88
C GLY A 76 -25.31 25.44 41.86
N GLN A 77 -24.65 26.46 41.33
CA GLN A 77 -23.20 26.54 41.16
C GLN A 77 -22.48 26.56 42.53
N MET A 78 -21.68 25.55 42.82
CA MET A 78 -20.83 25.53 44.02
C MET A 78 -19.53 26.29 43.72
N VAL A 79 -19.43 27.54 44.18
CA VAL A 79 -18.19 28.33 44.09
C VAL A 79 -17.40 28.15 45.39
N VAL A 80 -16.30 27.40 45.34
CA VAL A 80 -15.34 27.30 46.47
C VAL A 80 -14.28 28.39 46.27
N ALA A 81 -14.35 29.45 47.06
CA ALA A 81 -13.35 30.52 47.01
C ALA A 81 -12.01 30.03 47.60
N ALA A 82 -10.96 30.09 46.81
CA ALA A 82 -9.64 29.48 47.05
C ALA A 82 -8.76 30.15 48.14
N ASN A 83 -9.35 30.77 49.16
CA ASN A 83 -8.58 31.22 50.34
C ASN A 83 -8.64 30.25 51.52
N ASP A 84 -9.46 29.20 51.45
CA ASP A 84 -9.35 28.06 52.35
C ASP A 84 -8.33 27.07 51.79
N VAL A 85 -7.17 27.09 52.44
CA VAL A 85 -6.10 26.13 52.23
C VAL A 85 -6.63 24.73 52.60
N LEU A 86 -6.97 23.91 51.61
CA LEU A 86 -7.18 22.47 51.77
C LEU A 86 -5.81 21.79 52.03
N LYS A 87 -5.25 22.01 53.22
CA LYS A 87 -4.10 21.28 53.74
C LYS A 87 -4.59 19.98 54.37
N GLY A 88 -4.93 19.02 53.53
CA GLY A 88 -5.23 17.65 53.92
C GLY A 88 -5.40 16.78 52.69
N SER A 89 -4.81 15.59 52.68
CA SER A 89 -4.86 14.59 51.62
C SER A 89 -6.24 13.94 51.44
N GLY A 90 -7.31 14.73 51.54
CA GLY A 90 -8.68 14.26 51.39
C GLY A 90 -9.07 14.22 49.92
N LYS A 91 -9.54 13.05 49.45
CA LYS A 91 -10.26 12.94 48.18
C LYS A 91 -11.47 13.87 48.21
N LEU A 92 -11.59 14.75 47.21
CA LEU A 92 -12.83 15.43 46.91
C LEU A 92 -13.76 14.42 46.25
N ASP A 93 -14.73 13.89 47.01
CA ASP A 93 -15.71 12.96 46.48
C ASP A 93 -16.84 13.75 45.79
N LEU A 94 -16.85 13.72 44.46
CA LEU A 94 -17.83 14.41 43.61
C LEU A 94 -19.03 13.51 43.27
N SER A 95 -19.14 12.31 43.85
CA SER A 95 -20.18 11.32 43.54
C SER A 95 -21.62 11.75 43.86
N THR A 96 -21.80 12.91 44.52
CA THR A 96 -23.14 13.46 44.84
C THR A 96 -23.63 14.54 43.87
N LEU A 97 -22.86 14.91 42.85
CA LEU A 97 -23.29 15.88 41.83
C LEU A 97 -24.05 15.16 40.71
N ASN A 98 -25.38 15.27 40.70
CA ASN A 98 -26.22 14.67 39.64
C ASN A 98 -26.18 15.45 38.31
N SER A 99 -25.80 16.73 38.31
CA SER A 99 -25.45 17.52 37.12
C SER A 99 -24.90 18.89 37.51
N GLY A 100 -23.83 19.36 36.84
CA GLY A 100 -23.28 20.72 37.02
C GLY A 100 -21.85 20.85 36.51
N ILE A 101 -21.47 22.05 36.02
CA ILE A 101 -20.10 22.38 35.61
C ILE A 101 -19.31 22.82 36.85
N VAL A 102 -18.19 22.17 37.13
CA VAL A 102 -17.23 22.62 38.15
C VAL A 102 -16.17 23.48 37.44
N GLN A 103 -16.20 24.79 37.69
CA GLN A 103 -15.21 25.71 37.15
C GLN A 103 -14.20 26.04 38.24
N ILE A 104 -12.94 25.64 38.05
CA ILE A 104 -11.83 25.92 38.97
C ILE A 104 -11.03 27.09 38.38
N GLU A 105 -11.24 28.30 38.89
CA GLU A 105 -10.39 29.45 38.55
C GLU A 105 -9.15 29.48 39.45
N LEU A 106 -7.98 29.22 38.86
CA LEU A 106 -6.69 29.35 39.53
C LEU A 106 -6.20 30.80 39.42
N GLY A 107 -6.48 31.62 40.43
CA GLY A 107 -6.02 33.00 40.50
C GLY A 107 -4.57 33.13 41.00
N GLY A 108 -3.61 33.30 40.10
CA GLY A 108 -2.25 33.72 40.49
C GLY A 108 -1.21 33.74 39.35
N THR A 109 -0.46 34.84 39.24
CA THR A 109 0.64 35.07 38.27
C THR A 109 2.00 34.53 38.74
N ALA A 110 2.05 33.28 39.22
CA ALA A 110 3.31 32.61 39.55
C ALA A 110 3.62 31.53 38.50
N PRO A 111 4.87 31.40 38.01
CA PRO A 111 5.22 30.36 37.05
C PRO A 111 5.09 28.99 37.72
N LEU A 112 4.28 28.13 37.10
CA LEU A 112 4.15 26.72 37.44
C LEU A 112 5.49 26.02 37.23
N VAL A 113 6.16 25.66 38.34
CA VAL A 113 7.12 24.55 38.31
C VAL A 113 6.29 23.28 38.25
N GLN A 114 6.26 22.68 37.07
CA GLN A 114 5.57 21.42 36.78
C GLN A 114 6.29 20.29 37.52
N ALA A 115 5.80 19.94 38.70
CA ALA A 115 6.09 18.66 39.33
C ALA A 115 5.04 17.67 38.81
N GLY A 116 5.51 16.63 38.13
CA GLY A 116 4.68 15.68 37.40
C GLY A 116 3.57 15.08 38.24
N GLU A 117 2.37 15.10 37.66
CA GLU A 117 1.32 14.10 37.85
C GLU A 117 0.31 14.30 36.72
N ASN A 118 0.20 13.32 35.83
CA ASN A 118 -0.80 13.28 34.77
C ASN A 118 -2.20 13.23 35.40
N ILE A 119 -3.02 14.24 35.13
CA ILE A 119 -4.43 14.27 35.55
C ILE A 119 -5.22 13.40 34.56
N PHE A 120 -5.60 12.21 34.98
CA PHE A 120 -6.56 11.34 34.30
C PHE A 120 -7.99 11.77 34.65
N GLU A 121 -8.83 12.01 33.64
CA GLU A 121 -10.29 12.05 33.80
C GLU A 121 -10.88 10.69 33.39
N LEU A 122 -11.54 10.02 34.33
CA LEU A 122 -12.25 8.77 34.11
C LEU A 122 -13.65 9.08 33.56
N VAL A 123 -13.89 8.80 32.29
CA VAL A 123 -15.26 8.70 31.74
C VAL A 123 -15.81 7.31 32.09
N PRO A 124 -16.93 7.19 32.83
CA PRO A 124 -17.56 5.90 33.05
C PRO A 124 -18.24 5.44 31.76
N ASP A 125 -17.89 4.24 31.28
CA ASP A 125 -18.50 3.50 30.14
C ASP A 125 -17.92 3.72 28.72
N ALA A 126 -16.63 3.41 28.49
CA ALA A 126 -16.18 2.98 27.16
C ALA A 126 -14.91 2.12 27.24
N THR A 127 -14.85 1.04 26.45
CA THR A 127 -13.73 0.07 26.39
C THR A 127 -12.56 0.51 25.51
N SER A 128 -12.26 1.82 25.40
CA SER A 128 -11.04 2.31 24.72
C SER A 128 -10.64 3.70 25.21
N LEU A 129 -9.33 3.91 25.39
CA LEU A 129 -8.71 5.19 25.75
C LEU A 129 -8.72 6.09 24.51
N LYS A 130 -9.59 7.11 24.51
CA LYS A 130 -9.63 8.15 23.47
C LYS A 130 -8.93 9.41 23.97
N LEU A 131 -7.81 9.77 23.37
CA LEU A 131 -7.32 11.15 23.41
C LEU A 131 -8.11 11.96 22.37
N PHE A 132 -8.93 12.91 22.81
CA PHE A 132 -9.51 13.90 21.92
C PHE A 132 -8.48 15.02 21.70
N ALA A 133 -7.89 15.07 20.50
CA ALA A 133 -7.18 16.26 20.05
C ALA A 133 -8.15 17.16 19.26
N HIS A 134 -8.64 18.20 19.92
CA HIS A 134 -8.87 19.47 19.25
C HIS A 134 -7.84 20.43 19.84
N THR A 135 -7.06 21.07 18.97
CA THR A 135 -5.86 21.89 19.22
C THR A 135 -4.63 21.13 19.75
N GLU A 136 -3.59 21.09 18.90
CA GLU A 136 -2.17 20.83 19.16
C GLU A 136 -1.84 20.16 20.51
N VAL A 137 -1.66 18.83 20.51
CA VAL A 137 -1.04 18.12 21.64
C VAL A 137 0.38 17.75 21.23
N PRO A 138 1.41 18.40 21.78
CA PRO A 138 2.77 17.97 21.57
C PRO A 138 2.99 16.63 22.29
N LEU A 139 3.43 15.62 21.55
CA LEU A 139 3.89 14.35 22.10
C LEU A 139 5.29 14.58 22.71
N ASP A 140 5.33 15.02 23.97
CA ASP A 140 6.58 15.16 24.75
C ASP A 140 7.13 13.79 25.19
N GLU A 141 8.45 13.69 25.34
CA GLU A 141 9.37 12.55 25.55
C GLU A 141 8.99 11.56 26.69
N SER A 142 7.89 11.78 27.40
CA SER A 142 7.51 11.05 28.61
C SER A 142 6.86 9.67 28.40
N MET A 143 6.63 9.23 27.15
CA MET A 143 6.16 7.87 26.86
C MET A 143 7.29 6.81 26.85
N ALA A 144 8.56 7.22 26.99
CA ALA A 144 9.72 6.31 27.08
C ALA A 144 9.83 5.59 28.43
N GLY A 145 8.80 4.80 28.80
CA GLY A 145 8.78 3.95 29.98
C GLY A 145 9.41 2.58 29.71
N THR A 146 10.71 2.43 29.99
CA THR A 146 11.41 1.14 29.97
C THR A 146 10.98 0.25 31.15
N SER A 147 9.96 -0.60 30.98
CA SER A 147 9.78 -1.74 31.88
C SER A 147 8.97 -2.89 31.28
N GLY A 148 9.63 -3.79 30.54
CA GLY A 148 9.40 -5.25 30.49
C GLY A 148 8.00 -5.82 30.17
N GLY A 149 6.99 -5.01 29.90
CA GLY A 149 5.71 -5.40 29.32
C GLY A 149 5.68 -5.03 27.84
N ALA A 150 4.93 -5.78 27.02
CA ALA A 150 4.67 -5.38 25.64
C ALA A 150 4.22 -3.92 25.61
N ALA A 151 4.88 -3.08 24.82
CA ALA A 151 4.54 -1.69 24.72
C ALA A 151 3.09 -1.57 24.22
N ALA A 152 2.33 -0.63 24.78
CA ALA A 152 0.95 -0.42 24.37
C ALA A 152 0.92 0.24 22.98
N ASP A 153 0.01 -0.22 22.13
CA ASP A 153 -0.24 0.42 20.83
C ASP A 153 -0.70 1.87 21.02
N ILE A 154 -0.28 2.73 20.09
CA ILE A 154 -0.56 4.15 20.09
C ILE A 154 -1.44 4.46 18.88
N THR A 155 -2.65 4.95 19.11
CA THR A 155 -3.52 5.46 18.03
C THR A 155 -3.63 6.97 18.13
N VAL A 156 -3.22 7.66 17.07
CA VAL A 156 -3.37 9.10 16.90
C VAL A 156 -4.54 9.35 15.97
N THR A 157 -5.52 10.12 16.46
CA THR A 157 -6.67 10.57 15.65
C THR A 157 -6.74 12.09 15.61
N GLY A 158 -6.84 12.65 14.41
CA GLY A 158 -6.92 14.10 14.22
C GLY A 158 -6.80 14.51 12.75
N SER A 159 -6.70 15.82 12.52
CA SER A 159 -6.46 16.42 11.19
C SER A 159 -5.02 16.91 11.03
N GLU A 160 -4.28 17.03 12.12
CA GLU A 160 -2.89 17.47 12.11
C GLU A 160 -2.16 16.71 13.21
N VAL A 161 -0.97 16.25 12.88
CA VAL A 161 -0.06 15.59 13.82
C VAL A 161 1.24 16.35 13.76
N GLN A 162 1.65 16.87 14.91
CA GLN A 162 2.94 17.51 15.09
C GLN A 162 3.74 16.71 16.12
N LEU A 163 4.97 16.38 15.77
CA LEU A 163 5.94 15.73 16.66
C LEU A 163 7.02 16.75 17.01
N ASP A 164 6.99 17.23 18.25
CA ASP A 164 7.95 18.21 18.75
C ASP A 164 9.32 17.59 19.11
N GLY A 165 9.39 16.26 19.10
CA GLY A 165 10.60 15.50 19.38
C GLY A 165 10.50 14.05 18.90
N ALA A 166 11.59 13.32 19.10
CA ALA A 166 11.71 11.93 18.67
C ALA A 166 10.62 11.05 19.29
N ALA A 167 9.93 10.27 18.47
CA ALA A 167 8.94 9.30 18.89
C ALA A 167 9.45 7.88 18.60
N SER A 168 9.48 7.03 19.62
CA SER A 168 9.87 5.61 19.54
C SER A 168 9.08 4.81 20.57
N SER A 169 8.74 3.55 20.29
CA SER A 169 8.16 2.65 21.29
C SER A 169 8.47 1.20 20.97
N ALA A 170 9.23 0.53 21.85
CA ALA A 170 9.73 -0.82 21.63
C ALA A 170 8.61 -1.86 21.45
N GLY A 171 8.36 -2.25 20.19
CA GLY A 171 7.40 -3.27 19.76
C GLY A 171 5.93 -2.83 19.76
N ALA A 172 5.62 -1.53 19.89
CA ALA A 172 4.25 -1.04 19.77
C ALA A 172 3.86 -0.82 18.31
N VAL A 173 2.55 -0.83 18.03
CA VAL A 173 2.00 -0.34 16.77
C VAL A 173 1.64 1.14 16.90
N LEU A 174 2.17 1.99 16.02
CA LEU A 174 1.78 3.40 15.90
C LEU A 174 0.79 3.57 14.74
N SER A 175 -0.46 3.92 15.05
CA SER A 175 -1.54 4.08 14.05
C SER A 175 -1.97 5.52 13.89
N PHE A 176 -2.01 6.01 12.65
CA PHE A 176 -2.55 7.31 12.28
C PHE A 176 -3.89 7.14 11.55
N VAL A 177 -4.97 7.54 12.22
CA VAL A 177 -6.34 7.32 11.73
C VAL A 177 -7.13 8.64 11.75
N PRO A 178 -7.57 9.17 10.59
CA PRO A 178 -8.42 10.35 10.56
C PRO A 178 -9.76 10.11 11.29
N LEU A 179 -10.38 11.18 11.76
CA LEU A 179 -11.71 11.11 12.37
C LEU A 179 -12.81 10.69 11.37
N ASP A 180 -12.64 11.04 10.11
CA ASP A 180 -13.55 10.70 9.01
C ASP A 180 -12.87 9.69 8.07
N THR A 181 -13.56 8.58 7.82
CA THR A 181 -13.08 7.45 7.02
C THR A 181 -12.88 7.76 5.53
N ALA A 182 -13.38 8.91 5.07
CA ALA A 182 -13.18 9.42 3.70
C ALA A 182 -12.05 10.47 3.60
N SER A 183 -11.54 10.97 4.72
CA SER A 183 -10.57 12.07 4.71
C SER A 183 -9.25 11.67 4.04
N THR A 184 -8.64 12.61 3.34
CA THR A 184 -7.28 12.46 2.79
C THR A 184 -6.27 12.33 3.94
N ILE A 185 -5.27 11.48 3.76
CA ILE A 185 -4.09 11.39 4.63
C ILE A 185 -2.88 11.81 3.82
N VAL A 186 -2.07 12.70 4.39
CA VAL A 186 -0.83 13.18 3.79
C VAL A 186 0.31 12.84 4.74
N PHE A 187 1.21 11.96 4.31
CA PHE A 187 2.31 11.45 5.11
C PHE A 187 3.65 11.80 4.44
N GLY A 188 4.48 12.58 5.13
CA GLY A 188 5.81 12.99 4.65
C GLY A 188 5.79 14.05 3.56
N ALA A 189 4.74 14.88 3.45
CA ALA A 189 4.72 15.97 2.47
C ALA A 189 5.70 17.10 2.83
N SER A 190 6.31 17.71 1.80
CA SER A 190 7.26 18.83 1.92
C SER A 190 6.66 20.19 1.56
N GLY A 191 5.42 20.22 1.05
CA GLY A 191 4.61 21.44 0.89
C GLY A 191 3.56 21.49 2.00
N GLY A 192 3.26 22.69 2.50
CA GLY A 192 2.39 22.88 3.69
C GLY A 192 1.03 22.18 3.62
N ASP A 193 0.34 22.18 4.75
CA ASP A 193 -0.78 21.28 5.01
C ASP A 193 -1.91 21.35 3.98
N VAL A 194 -2.44 20.18 3.65
CA VAL A 194 -3.65 20.06 2.85
C VAL A 194 -4.85 20.27 3.76
N ALA A 195 -5.62 21.31 3.48
CA ALA A 195 -6.81 21.65 4.24
C ALA A 195 -7.81 20.47 4.25
N GLY A 196 -8.24 20.06 5.44
CA GLY A 196 -9.19 18.95 5.62
C GLY A 196 -8.58 17.55 5.51
N ALA A 197 -7.27 17.44 5.28
CA ALA A 197 -6.56 16.17 5.39
C ALA A 197 -6.08 15.93 6.83
N MET A 198 -5.69 14.69 7.13
CA MET A 198 -4.76 14.37 8.23
C MET A 198 -3.33 14.60 7.73
N ASN A 199 -2.66 15.62 8.25
CA ASN A 199 -1.31 16.00 7.83
C ASN A 199 -0.27 15.50 8.85
N ILE A 200 0.71 14.75 8.35
CA ILE A 200 1.93 14.36 9.05
C ILE A 200 3.07 14.77 8.12
N ASN A 201 3.67 15.93 8.33
CA ASN A 201 4.60 16.50 7.36
C ASN A 201 5.98 15.81 7.44
N ILE A 202 6.88 16.12 6.49
CA ILE A 202 8.21 15.48 6.44
C ILE A 202 9.09 15.75 7.67
N VAL A 203 8.90 16.87 8.38
CA VAL A 203 9.64 17.18 9.62
C VAL A 203 9.17 16.27 10.75
N ASP A 204 7.87 16.01 10.84
CA ASP A 204 7.29 15.09 11.82
C ASP A 204 7.67 13.64 11.51
N VAL A 205 7.59 13.22 10.24
CA VAL A 205 8.02 11.87 9.84
C VAL A 205 9.48 11.62 10.23
N ALA A 206 10.36 12.63 10.11
CA ALA A 206 11.76 12.52 10.53
C ALA A 206 11.95 12.37 12.05
N GLN A 207 10.92 12.65 12.86
CA GLN A 207 10.94 12.38 14.31
C GLN A 207 10.59 10.93 14.66
N LEU A 208 10.00 10.16 13.74
CA LEU A 208 9.74 8.74 13.96
C LEU A 208 11.07 8.00 13.96
N GLN A 209 11.47 7.49 15.13
CA GLN A 209 12.66 6.67 15.30
C GLN A 209 12.27 5.19 15.27
N ASP A 210 13.27 4.36 14.97
CA ASP A 210 13.17 2.91 15.12
C ASP A 210 12.64 2.49 16.50
N GLY A 211 11.99 1.33 16.50
CA GLY A 211 11.58 0.59 17.68
C GLY A 211 10.12 0.17 17.62
N PHE A 212 9.30 0.77 16.76
CA PHE A 212 7.92 0.32 16.56
C PHE A 212 7.91 -1.03 15.85
N ASP A 213 6.92 -1.88 16.14
CA ASP A 213 6.72 -3.06 15.29
C ASP A 213 6.23 -2.62 13.90
N GLN A 214 5.27 -1.69 13.89
CA GLN A 214 4.63 -1.18 12.68
C GLN A 214 4.19 0.28 12.84
N ILE A 215 4.26 1.02 11.74
CA ILE A 215 3.61 2.31 11.54
C ILE A 215 2.44 2.09 10.58
N VAL A 216 1.21 2.29 11.06
CA VAL A 216 -0.03 2.06 10.31
C VAL A 216 -0.64 3.39 9.89
N ILE A 217 -0.94 3.54 8.59
CA ILE A 217 -1.63 4.70 8.03
C ILE A 217 -3.00 4.27 7.51
N GLY A 218 -4.07 4.89 8.03
CA GLY A 218 -5.45 4.56 7.69
C GLY A 218 -6.06 3.49 8.60
N SER A 219 -7.12 2.82 8.15
CA SER A 219 -7.85 1.83 8.96
C SER A 219 -8.60 0.82 8.10
N ASP A 220 -9.08 -0.27 8.71
CA ASP A 220 -9.89 -1.28 8.02
C ASP A 220 -11.27 -0.79 7.56
N LEU A 221 -11.70 0.39 8.04
CA LEU A 221 -12.93 1.07 7.61
C LEU A 221 -12.63 2.26 6.68
N GLY A 222 -11.37 2.45 6.30
CA GLY A 222 -10.90 3.55 5.47
C GLY A 222 -11.24 3.36 4.00
N HIS A 223 -11.70 4.43 3.37
CA HIS A 223 -11.72 4.65 1.92
C HIS A 223 -11.07 6.02 1.64
N HIS A 224 -9.92 6.22 2.27
CA HIS A 224 -9.13 7.45 2.25
C HIS A 224 -8.48 7.66 0.88
N THR A 225 -8.00 8.88 0.66
CA THR A 225 -6.89 9.10 -0.28
C THR A 225 -5.60 9.20 0.53
N ILE A 226 -4.70 8.24 0.44
CA ILE A 226 -3.41 8.25 1.16
C ILE A 226 -2.31 8.74 0.22
N ASN A 227 -1.64 9.84 0.56
CA ASN A 227 -0.50 10.37 -0.17
C ASN A 227 0.78 10.21 0.65
N ILE A 228 1.72 9.40 0.14
CA ILE A 228 3.07 9.26 0.66
C ILE A 228 3.97 10.21 -0.12
N GLY A 229 4.40 11.28 0.53
CA GLY A 229 5.19 12.35 -0.05
C GLY A 229 4.38 13.35 -0.87
N SER A 230 5.08 14.19 -1.63
CA SER A 230 4.47 15.24 -2.45
C SER A 230 4.74 15.00 -3.93
N ALA A 231 3.71 15.10 -4.77
CA ALA A 231 3.86 14.97 -6.21
C ALA A 231 4.89 15.96 -6.76
N GLY A 232 5.86 15.45 -7.53
CA GLY A 232 6.96 16.23 -8.09
C GLY A 232 8.08 16.58 -7.10
N SER A 233 7.97 16.16 -5.83
CA SER A 233 9.08 16.25 -4.88
C SER A 233 10.01 15.06 -5.02
N SER A 234 11.32 15.31 -4.92
CA SER A 234 12.35 14.27 -4.84
C SER A 234 12.86 14.05 -3.42
N ALA A 235 12.24 14.67 -2.42
CA ALA A 235 12.62 14.49 -1.01
C ALA A 235 12.25 13.07 -0.59
N PRO A 236 13.22 12.22 -0.18
CA PRO A 236 12.92 10.86 0.23
C PRO A 236 12.18 10.84 1.56
N ILE A 237 11.25 9.91 1.71
CA ILE A 237 10.68 9.51 2.99
C ILE A 237 11.46 8.29 3.48
N GLN A 238 11.96 8.37 4.71
CA GLN A 238 12.73 7.30 5.34
C GLN A 238 12.07 6.88 6.65
N LEU A 239 11.93 5.57 6.84
CA LEU A 239 11.45 4.95 8.08
C LEU A 239 12.32 3.72 8.38
N SER A 240 12.43 3.37 9.66
CA SER A 240 13.14 2.15 10.10
C SER A 240 12.20 1.05 10.58
N ASP A 241 10.90 1.34 10.72
CA ASP A 241 9.88 0.35 11.09
C ASP A 241 9.01 0.00 9.88
N THR A 242 8.34 -1.16 9.95
CA THR A 242 7.44 -1.63 8.90
C THR A 242 6.29 -0.63 8.68
N LEU A 243 6.09 -0.22 7.42
CA LEU A 243 5.00 0.67 7.04
C LEU A 243 3.81 -0.14 6.53
N VAL A 244 2.66 0.03 7.17
CA VAL A 244 1.40 -0.60 6.76
C VAL A 244 0.40 0.46 6.31
N LEU A 245 -0.06 0.37 5.07
CA LEU A 245 -1.10 1.24 4.53
C LEU A 245 -2.43 0.47 4.50
N ARG A 246 -3.43 0.92 5.26
CA ARG A 246 -4.74 0.27 5.36
C ARG A 246 -5.84 1.15 4.77
N ASN A 247 -6.35 0.72 3.62
CA ASN A 247 -7.40 1.42 2.89
C ASN A 247 -8.32 0.47 2.09
N PRO A 248 -8.93 -0.55 2.73
CA PRO A 248 -9.54 -1.68 2.03
C PRO A 248 -10.95 -1.41 1.50
N LEU A 249 -11.63 -0.33 1.92
CA LEU A 249 -12.99 -0.06 1.43
C LEU A 249 -12.95 0.60 0.04
N LEU A 250 -13.96 0.26 -0.77
CA LEU A 250 -14.09 0.75 -2.15
C LEU A 250 -14.00 2.27 -2.23
N GLY A 251 -13.21 2.77 -3.19
CA GLY A 251 -12.92 4.19 -3.39
C GLY A 251 -11.67 4.67 -2.66
N GLY A 252 -11.06 3.83 -1.82
CA GLY A 252 -9.74 4.10 -1.27
C GLY A 252 -8.66 4.08 -2.35
N GLU A 253 -7.82 5.11 -2.35
CA GLU A 253 -6.67 5.27 -3.26
C GLU A 253 -5.38 5.51 -2.47
N ILE A 254 -4.26 5.00 -2.98
CA ILE A 254 -2.94 5.16 -2.36
C ILE A 254 -1.95 5.67 -3.40
N PHE A 255 -1.21 6.73 -3.08
CA PHE A 255 -0.24 7.36 -3.97
C PHE A 255 1.14 7.41 -3.31
N VAL A 256 2.14 6.81 -3.94
CA VAL A 256 3.55 6.96 -3.56
C VAL A 256 4.20 7.96 -4.50
N ASN A 257 4.26 9.21 -4.05
CA ASN A 257 4.60 10.38 -4.86
C ASN A 257 6.07 10.78 -4.79
N SER A 258 6.78 10.32 -3.76
CA SER A 258 8.19 10.61 -3.52
C SER A 258 8.94 9.32 -3.19
N PRO A 259 10.29 9.28 -3.30
CA PRO A 259 11.03 8.07 -3.01
C PRO A 259 10.76 7.60 -1.57
N LEU A 260 10.42 6.33 -1.39
CA LEU A 260 10.20 5.73 -0.07
C LEU A 260 11.33 4.73 0.22
N THR A 261 11.98 4.86 1.37
CA THR A 261 13.03 3.94 1.83
C THR A 261 12.69 3.45 3.23
N LEU A 262 12.58 2.14 3.38
CA LEU A 262 12.33 1.44 4.64
C LEU A 262 13.60 0.65 4.98
N THR A 263 14.21 0.94 6.13
CA THR A 263 15.48 0.34 6.58
C THR A 263 15.27 -0.57 7.79
N ASP A 264 16.32 -1.19 8.30
CA ASP A 264 16.30 -2.08 9.47
C ASP A 264 15.30 -3.23 9.37
N ASN A 265 15.34 -3.95 8.25
CA ASN A 265 14.41 -5.05 7.93
C ASN A 265 12.93 -4.60 7.79
N ALA A 266 12.64 -3.30 7.75
CA ALA A 266 11.29 -2.79 7.58
C ALA A 266 10.68 -3.21 6.24
N SER A 267 9.40 -3.60 6.29
CA SER A 267 8.61 -4.02 5.14
C SER A 267 7.59 -2.95 4.72
N LEU A 268 7.15 -2.98 3.47
CA LEU A 268 5.97 -2.25 3.01
C LEU A 268 4.80 -3.22 2.84
N ILE A 269 3.72 -3.00 3.58
CA ILE A 269 2.51 -3.81 3.48
C ILE A 269 1.33 -2.90 3.12
N VAL A 270 0.59 -3.23 2.08
CA VAL A 270 -0.55 -2.43 1.61
C VAL A 270 -1.79 -3.29 1.54
N TYR A 271 -2.85 -2.85 2.23
CA TYR A 271 -4.20 -3.41 2.14
C TYR A 271 -5.09 -2.41 1.43
N GLY A 272 -5.20 -2.54 0.12
CA GLY A 272 -6.00 -1.65 -0.71
C GLY A 272 -7.38 -2.21 -1.00
N SER A 273 -8.17 -1.42 -1.73
CA SER A 273 -9.56 -1.74 -2.05
C SER A 273 -9.73 -2.64 -3.29
N GLY A 274 -8.62 -3.01 -3.92
CA GLY A 274 -8.58 -3.60 -5.27
C GLY A 274 -8.62 -2.57 -6.39
N HIS A 275 -8.78 -1.27 -6.07
CA HIS A 275 -8.94 -0.20 -7.05
C HIS A 275 -7.58 0.22 -7.63
N THR A 276 -6.78 1.01 -6.91
CA THR A 276 -5.46 1.45 -7.39
C THR A 276 -4.55 1.95 -6.25
N MET A 277 -3.37 1.35 -6.15
CA MET A 277 -2.16 1.96 -5.63
C MET A 277 -1.32 2.51 -6.79
N ALA A 278 -0.92 3.78 -6.75
CA ALA A 278 -0.13 4.41 -7.79
C ALA A 278 1.31 4.70 -7.33
N TYR A 279 2.30 4.17 -8.06
CA TYR A 279 3.71 4.53 -7.88
C TYR A 279 4.12 5.61 -8.88
N ALA A 280 4.37 6.82 -8.39
CA ALA A 280 5.02 7.88 -9.17
C ALA A 280 6.54 7.92 -8.93
N ASP A 281 7.03 7.24 -7.89
CA ASP A 281 8.44 7.15 -7.55
C ASP A 281 8.87 5.74 -7.11
N SER A 282 10.17 5.58 -6.92
CA SER A 282 10.81 4.32 -6.51
C SER A 282 10.60 4.03 -5.02
N VAL A 283 10.53 2.75 -4.69
CA VAL A 283 10.42 2.25 -3.31
C VAL A 283 11.54 1.26 -3.04
N SER A 284 12.13 1.35 -1.85
CA SER A 284 13.12 0.39 -1.35
C SER A 284 12.75 -0.03 0.06
N ALA A 285 12.68 -1.32 0.30
CA ALA A 285 12.51 -1.92 1.62
C ALA A 285 13.68 -2.89 1.90
N GLU A 286 14.17 -2.90 3.13
CA GLU A 286 15.07 -3.94 3.60
C GLU A 286 14.32 -5.25 3.86
N GLY A 287 13.02 -5.22 4.17
CA GLY A 287 12.17 -6.41 4.26
C GLY A 287 11.32 -6.65 3.01
N ASP A 288 10.10 -7.16 3.24
CA ASP A 288 9.15 -7.53 2.19
C ASP A 288 8.43 -6.33 1.57
N ILE A 289 7.92 -6.51 0.35
CA ILE A 289 6.92 -5.61 -0.26
C ILE A 289 5.68 -6.43 -0.63
N LEU A 290 4.63 -6.29 0.19
CA LEU A 290 3.37 -7.03 0.03
C LEU A 290 2.23 -6.06 -0.30
N ILE A 291 1.78 -6.09 -1.55
CA ILE A 291 0.73 -5.20 -2.05
C ILE A 291 -0.54 -6.00 -2.31
N HIS A 292 -1.48 -5.95 -1.38
CA HIS A 292 -2.81 -6.55 -1.50
C HIS A 292 -3.78 -5.60 -2.25
N ASP A 293 -3.35 -5.11 -3.41
CA ASP A 293 -4.11 -4.18 -4.26
C ASP A 293 -3.68 -4.27 -5.73
N SER A 294 -4.46 -3.65 -6.61
CA SER A 294 -4.03 -3.32 -7.96
C SER A 294 -2.97 -2.22 -7.95
N VAL A 295 -1.98 -2.32 -8.83
CA VAL A 295 -0.86 -1.38 -8.95
C VAL A 295 -0.87 -0.69 -10.30
N GLU A 296 -0.76 0.63 -10.27
CA GLU A 296 -0.54 1.48 -11.43
C GLU A 296 0.80 2.22 -11.30
N ILE A 297 1.57 2.25 -12.37
CA ILE A 297 2.84 2.96 -12.45
C ILE A 297 2.58 4.28 -13.14
N ASN A 298 2.77 5.39 -12.43
CA ASN A 298 2.46 6.76 -12.88
C ASN A 298 3.70 7.65 -12.81
N SER A 299 4.76 7.23 -13.49
CA SER A 299 6.06 7.91 -13.42
C SER A 299 6.20 9.00 -14.49
N SER A 300 5.42 8.91 -15.57
CA SER A 300 5.38 9.75 -16.78
C SER A 300 6.68 9.89 -17.57
N THR A 301 7.86 9.79 -16.95
CA THR A 301 9.16 10.12 -17.56
C THR A 301 10.35 9.33 -17.04
N LYS A 302 10.22 8.56 -15.94
CA LYS A 302 11.33 7.83 -15.32
C LYS A 302 11.01 6.37 -15.11
N ALA A 303 12.01 5.49 -15.19
CA ALA A 303 11.79 4.12 -14.75
C ALA A 303 11.55 4.09 -13.23
N VAL A 304 10.55 3.34 -12.79
CA VAL A 304 10.30 3.09 -11.36
C VAL A 304 11.10 1.86 -10.95
N ILE A 305 11.83 1.98 -9.84
CA ILE A 305 12.56 0.87 -9.24
C ILE A 305 11.85 0.50 -7.94
N ILE A 306 11.43 -0.76 -7.80
CA ILE A 306 10.86 -1.31 -6.57
C ILE A 306 11.83 -2.37 -6.06
N THR A 307 12.38 -2.15 -4.86
CA THR A 307 13.38 -3.03 -4.24
C THR A 307 12.84 -3.57 -2.93
N ALA A 308 12.79 -4.89 -2.78
CA ALA A 308 12.55 -5.58 -1.52
C ALA A 308 13.81 -6.34 -1.13
N GLY A 309 14.03 -6.58 0.15
CA GLY A 309 15.18 -7.34 0.62
C GLY A 309 16.52 -6.71 0.29
N SER A 310 16.65 -5.39 0.40
CA SER A 310 17.93 -4.72 0.13
C SER A 310 19.08 -5.15 1.05
N ASP A 311 18.79 -5.87 2.14
CA ASP A 311 19.72 -6.55 3.04
C ASP A 311 20.13 -7.97 2.57
N GLY A 312 19.42 -8.52 1.58
CA GLY A 312 19.60 -9.87 1.05
C GLY A 312 18.48 -10.86 1.33
N SER A 313 17.39 -10.47 2.00
CA SER A 313 16.17 -11.28 2.18
C SER A 313 14.91 -10.43 2.07
N GLY A 314 13.92 -10.86 1.31
CA GLY A 314 12.68 -10.12 1.13
C GLY A 314 11.94 -10.53 -0.13
N GLN A 315 10.67 -10.85 0.02
CA GLN A 315 9.78 -11.25 -1.07
C GLN A 315 8.95 -10.07 -1.59
N MET A 316 8.40 -10.23 -2.80
CA MET A 316 7.39 -9.32 -3.34
C MET A 316 6.11 -10.06 -3.71
N SER A 317 4.96 -9.47 -3.39
CA SER A 317 3.67 -9.91 -3.89
C SER A 317 2.85 -8.72 -4.38
N PHE A 318 2.31 -8.83 -5.58
CA PHE A 318 1.43 -7.82 -6.19
C PHE A 318 0.06 -8.44 -6.48
N GLY A 319 -0.92 -7.98 -5.73
CA GLY A 319 -2.30 -8.45 -5.70
C GLY A 319 -2.50 -9.79 -4.99
N ASP A 320 -3.75 -10.05 -4.60
CA ASP A 320 -4.18 -11.29 -3.92
C ASP A 320 -5.06 -12.18 -4.77
N ASP A 321 -5.69 -11.62 -5.79
CA ASP A 321 -6.58 -12.33 -6.70
C ASP A 321 -6.22 -12.04 -8.16
N SER A 322 -6.88 -12.77 -9.07
CA SER A 322 -6.67 -12.64 -10.50
C SER A 322 -7.39 -11.45 -11.14
N GLY A 323 -8.22 -10.73 -10.40
CA GLY A 323 -8.93 -9.53 -10.85
C GLY A 323 -8.12 -8.25 -10.67
N MET A 324 -7.10 -8.28 -9.81
CA MET A 324 -6.12 -7.21 -9.66
C MET A 324 -5.18 -7.12 -10.87
N TYR A 325 -4.44 -6.02 -10.98
CA TYR A 325 -3.52 -5.78 -12.09
C TYR A 325 -2.23 -5.07 -11.64
N PHE A 326 -1.20 -5.16 -12.47
CA PHE A 326 0.04 -4.38 -12.37
C PHE A 326 0.32 -3.72 -13.73
N ARG A 327 0.07 -2.42 -13.88
CA ARG A 327 0.06 -1.77 -15.21
C ARG A 327 0.59 -0.34 -15.20
N GLY A 328 0.71 0.28 -16.38
CA GLY A 328 0.98 1.72 -16.52
C GLY A 328 -0.31 2.55 -16.53
N VAL A 329 -0.21 3.88 -16.57
CA VAL A 329 -1.39 4.76 -16.59
C VAL A 329 -2.15 4.69 -17.93
N PRO A 330 -3.48 4.50 -17.94
CA PRO A 330 -4.31 4.60 -19.13
C PRO A 330 -4.17 5.95 -19.87
N GLY A 331 -3.85 5.90 -21.16
CA GLY A 331 -3.65 7.07 -22.01
C GLY A 331 -2.33 7.83 -21.77
N GLY A 332 -1.49 7.32 -20.87
CA GLY A 332 -0.19 7.91 -20.51
C GLY A 332 0.96 7.55 -21.46
N VAL A 333 2.15 8.01 -21.09
CA VAL A 333 3.41 7.51 -21.66
C VAL A 333 3.63 6.09 -21.13
N LEU A 334 4.19 5.20 -21.96
CA LEU A 334 4.48 3.83 -21.53
C LEU A 334 5.51 3.81 -20.40
N ASP A 335 5.14 3.23 -19.26
CA ASP A 335 6.01 3.14 -18.09
C ASP A 335 6.98 1.94 -18.16
N SER A 336 8.17 2.09 -17.59
CA SER A 336 9.12 0.99 -17.39
C SER A 336 9.35 0.75 -15.91
N VAL A 337 9.38 -0.51 -15.51
CA VAL A 337 9.60 -0.92 -14.11
C VAL A 337 10.80 -1.85 -14.01
N THR A 338 11.60 -1.65 -12.98
CA THR A 338 12.60 -2.62 -12.50
C THR A 338 12.22 -3.09 -11.10
N LEU A 339 12.05 -4.39 -10.93
CA LEU A 339 11.88 -5.04 -9.64
C LEU A 339 13.21 -5.66 -9.20
N ARG A 340 13.58 -5.46 -7.93
CA ARG A 340 14.79 -6.00 -7.32
C ARG A 340 14.46 -6.75 -6.04
N GLY A 341 14.61 -8.06 -6.05
CA GLY A 341 14.35 -8.88 -4.87
C GLY A 341 15.26 -10.11 -4.84
N PRO A 342 15.71 -10.54 -3.66
CA PRO A 342 16.45 -11.78 -3.50
C PRO A 342 15.53 -13.01 -3.43
N ASP A 343 14.32 -12.88 -2.87
CA ASP A 343 13.42 -14.02 -2.68
C ASP A 343 12.33 -14.05 -3.77
N ASN A 344 11.20 -14.70 -3.46
CA ASN A 344 10.13 -14.93 -4.40
C ASN A 344 9.42 -13.64 -4.83
N ILE A 345 9.02 -13.59 -6.10
CA ILE A 345 8.23 -12.49 -6.68
C ILE A 345 6.96 -13.06 -7.31
N VAL A 346 5.80 -12.62 -6.81
CA VAL A 346 4.50 -13.12 -7.27
C VAL A 346 3.63 -11.98 -7.79
N PHE A 347 3.07 -12.19 -8.99
CA PHE A 347 1.99 -11.37 -9.52
C PHE A 347 0.71 -12.20 -9.57
N SER A 348 -0.29 -11.83 -8.78
CA SER A 348 -1.57 -12.53 -8.77
C SER A 348 -2.46 -12.13 -9.94
N GLY A 349 -2.34 -10.87 -10.37
CA GLY A 349 -3.11 -10.25 -11.44
C GLY A 349 -2.44 -10.26 -12.82
N ASP A 350 -3.12 -9.65 -13.79
CA ASP A 350 -2.57 -9.36 -15.11
C ASP A 350 -1.50 -8.26 -15.04
N ILE A 351 -0.44 -8.38 -15.86
CA ILE A 351 0.57 -7.34 -16.06
C ILE A 351 0.32 -6.61 -17.38
N GLY A 352 0.20 -5.29 -17.28
CA GLY A 352 0.04 -4.38 -18.41
C GLY A 352 -1.29 -4.53 -19.17
N ASN A 353 -1.33 -3.97 -20.38
CA ASN A 353 -2.47 -4.05 -21.30
C ASN A 353 -1.98 -3.84 -22.75
N THR A 354 -2.70 -4.37 -23.73
CA THR A 354 -2.29 -4.34 -25.16
C THR A 354 -2.40 -2.96 -25.81
N THR A 355 -3.06 -1.99 -25.17
CA THR A 355 -3.19 -0.63 -25.71
C THR A 355 -2.79 0.41 -24.67
N ALA A 356 -2.05 1.44 -25.09
CA ALA A 356 -1.69 2.57 -24.24
C ALA A 356 -2.94 3.21 -23.60
N ALA A 357 -4.07 3.22 -24.32
CA ALA A 357 -5.36 3.69 -23.81
C ALA A 357 -5.85 2.95 -22.55
N ASN A 358 -5.33 1.75 -22.26
CA ASN A 358 -5.73 0.91 -21.13
C ASN A 358 -4.55 0.58 -20.19
N GLY A 359 -3.46 1.35 -20.21
CA GLY A 359 -2.37 1.20 -19.25
C GLY A 359 -1.23 0.27 -19.69
N ALA A 360 -0.87 0.29 -20.98
CA ALA A 360 0.26 -0.49 -21.47
C ALA A 360 1.58 -0.09 -20.79
N MET A 361 2.43 -1.07 -20.49
CA MET A 361 3.79 -0.86 -20.00
C MET A 361 4.80 -1.01 -21.13
N ALA A 362 5.88 -0.23 -21.09
CA ALA A 362 7.01 -0.36 -22.00
C ALA A 362 7.86 -1.58 -21.68
N ASN A 363 8.44 -1.65 -20.48
CA ASN A 363 9.35 -2.73 -20.12
C ASN A 363 9.12 -3.18 -18.68
N LEU A 364 9.36 -4.47 -18.43
CA LEU A 364 9.49 -5.03 -17.10
C LEU A 364 10.85 -5.73 -17.00
N THR A 365 11.65 -5.30 -16.03
CA THR A 365 12.91 -5.95 -15.67
C THR A 365 12.79 -6.49 -14.25
N ILE A 366 13.18 -7.74 -14.04
CA ILE A 366 13.27 -8.36 -12.72
C ILE A 366 14.71 -8.83 -12.53
N GLU A 367 15.36 -8.34 -11.48
CA GLU A 367 16.76 -8.62 -11.19
C GLU A 367 17.03 -8.78 -9.69
N GLY A 368 18.26 -9.14 -9.35
CA GLY A 368 18.69 -9.29 -7.96
C GLY A 368 19.07 -8.00 -7.26
N VAL A 369 19.21 -8.09 -5.94
CA VAL A 369 19.76 -7.03 -5.09
C VAL A 369 21.28 -7.21 -4.93
N ASN A 370 22.02 -6.10 -4.81
CA ASN A 370 23.45 -6.17 -4.55
C ASN A 370 23.72 -6.20 -3.04
N VAL A 371 24.09 -7.36 -2.52
CA VAL A 371 24.47 -7.56 -1.13
C VAL A 371 25.99 -7.68 -1.05
N ASN A 372 26.64 -6.64 -0.53
CA ASN A 372 28.10 -6.63 -0.31
C ASN A 372 28.94 -6.97 -1.57
N GLY A 373 28.50 -6.55 -2.75
CA GLY A 373 29.20 -6.78 -4.02
C GLY A 373 28.81 -8.07 -4.75
N THR A 374 27.90 -8.87 -4.19
CA THR A 374 27.33 -10.06 -4.83
C THR A 374 25.87 -9.79 -5.18
N ILE A 375 25.46 -10.10 -6.41
CA ILE A 375 24.06 -10.03 -6.80
C ILE A 375 23.34 -11.26 -6.23
N ASN A 376 22.37 -11.03 -5.35
CA ASN A 376 21.42 -12.04 -4.88
C ASN A 376 20.18 -11.98 -5.77
N THR A 377 20.07 -12.90 -6.72
CA THR A 377 18.97 -12.97 -7.69
C THR A 377 17.69 -13.54 -7.05
N PRO A 378 16.50 -13.17 -7.55
CA PRO A 378 15.24 -13.77 -7.12
C PRO A 378 15.28 -15.29 -7.18
N ASP A 379 14.71 -15.94 -6.18
CA ASP A 379 14.42 -17.37 -6.19
C ASP A 379 13.32 -17.68 -7.23
N ASP A 380 12.05 -17.83 -6.80
CA ASP A 380 10.97 -18.16 -7.72
C ASP A 380 10.20 -16.91 -8.18
N ILE A 381 9.87 -16.87 -9.47
CA ILE A 381 9.04 -15.81 -10.07
C ILE A 381 7.78 -16.44 -10.64
N THR A 382 6.61 -16.00 -10.17
CA THR A 382 5.32 -16.52 -10.61
C THR A 382 4.41 -15.43 -11.15
N PHE A 383 3.99 -15.58 -12.39
CA PHE A 383 2.96 -14.78 -13.04
C PHE A 383 1.67 -15.61 -13.12
N LYS A 384 0.68 -15.29 -12.28
CA LYS A 384 -0.62 -15.99 -12.33
C LYS A 384 -1.49 -15.47 -13.47
N GLY A 385 -1.52 -14.16 -13.67
CA GLY A 385 -2.18 -13.50 -14.80
C GLY A 385 -1.33 -13.47 -16.07
N SER A 386 -1.92 -12.90 -17.12
CA SER A 386 -1.26 -12.67 -18.40
C SER A 386 -0.23 -11.56 -18.31
N VAL A 387 0.80 -11.60 -19.17
CA VAL A 387 1.82 -10.56 -19.26
C VAL A 387 1.73 -9.89 -20.62
N THR A 388 1.38 -8.61 -20.64
CA THR A 388 1.26 -7.82 -21.86
C THR A 388 2.10 -6.55 -21.78
N LEU A 389 3.16 -6.48 -22.58
CA LEU A 389 4.07 -5.34 -22.65
C LEU A 389 4.19 -4.84 -24.10
N ALA A 390 4.54 -3.56 -24.28
CA ALA A 390 4.87 -3.01 -25.58
C ALA A 390 6.35 -3.22 -25.96
N GLY A 391 7.20 -3.52 -24.97
CA GLY A 391 8.63 -3.72 -25.10
C GLY A 391 9.11 -4.97 -24.36
N ASN A 392 10.28 -4.89 -23.72
CA ASN A 392 11.00 -6.09 -23.28
C ASN A 392 10.48 -6.61 -21.94
N LEU A 393 10.52 -7.94 -21.81
CA LEU A 393 10.48 -8.64 -20.53
C LEU A 393 11.86 -9.25 -20.27
N ILE A 394 12.53 -8.79 -19.21
CA ILE A 394 13.86 -9.25 -18.81
C ILE A 394 13.76 -9.82 -17.40
N ILE A 395 14.22 -11.04 -17.20
CA ILE A 395 14.17 -11.75 -15.92
C ILE A 395 15.53 -12.39 -15.66
N ASN A 396 16.14 -12.05 -14.53
CA ASN A 396 17.29 -12.77 -13.97
C ASN A 396 16.82 -13.45 -12.69
N ALA A 397 16.85 -14.78 -12.63
CA ALA A 397 16.39 -15.55 -11.48
C ALA A 397 17.31 -16.75 -11.24
N SER A 398 17.36 -17.24 -10.01
CA SER A 398 18.05 -18.49 -9.64
C SER A 398 17.09 -19.66 -9.43
N GLY A 399 15.82 -19.41 -9.13
CA GLY A 399 14.78 -20.43 -8.99
C GLY A 399 13.97 -20.65 -10.26
N ALA A 400 12.70 -21.01 -10.10
CA ALA A 400 11.78 -21.30 -11.18
C ALA A 400 11.07 -20.03 -11.68
N VAL A 401 10.87 -19.92 -13.00
CA VAL A 401 10.05 -18.86 -13.60
C VAL A 401 8.79 -19.48 -14.22
N VAL A 402 7.63 -19.14 -13.69
CA VAL A 402 6.35 -19.75 -14.06
C VAL A 402 5.38 -18.70 -14.59
N PHE A 403 4.93 -18.88 -15.82
CA PHE A 403 3.85 -18.12 -16.42
C PHE A 403 2.61 -18.99 -16.52
N ASN A 404 1.58 -18.74 -15.71
CA ASN A 404 0.35 -19.54 -15.74
C ASN A 404 -0.58 -19.16 -16.90
N SER A 405 -0.32 -18.02 -17.56
CA SER A 405 -1.14 -17.45 -18.62
C SER A 405 -0.28 -16.98 -19.80
N ASN A 406 -0.89 -16.25 -20.75
CA ASN A 406 -0.24 -15.84 -21.98
C ASN A 406 0.76 -14.69 -21.79
N ILE A 407 1.77 -14.63 -22.65
CA ILE A 407 2.72 -13.53 -22.80
C ILE A 407 2.53 -12.88 -24.18
N ASN A 408 2.43 -11.55 -24.22
CA ASN A 408 2.38 -10.75 -25.45
C ASN A 408 3.27 -9.50 -25.32
N LEU A 409 4.38 -9.42 -26.07
CA LEU A 409 5.38 -8.35 -25.92
C LEU A 409 5.34 -7.28 -27.02
N GLY A 410 4.34 -7.26 -27.89
CA GLY A 410 4.14 -6.16 -28.85
C GLY A 410 5.30 -5.89 -29.85
N GLY A 411 6.29 -6.79 -29.92
CA GLY A 411 7.53 -6.59 -30.68
C GLY A 411 8.81 -6.52 -29.85
N GLY A 412 8.72 -6.49 -28.52
CA GLY A 412 9.85 -6.56 -27.60
C GLY A 412 10.42 -7.97 -27.42
N ASN A 413 11.58 -8.06 -26.79
CA ASN A 413 12.29 -9.31 -26.52
C ASN A 413 11.84 -9.93 -25.20
N LEU A 414 11.81 -11.27 -25.17
CA LEU A 414 11.77 -12.06 -23.95
C LEU A 414 13.18 -12.52 -23.62
N THR A 415 13.67 -12.21 -22.42
CA THR A 415 14.97 -12.66 -21.93
C THR A 415 14.83 -13.21 -20.51
N ILE A 416 15.20 -14.48 -20.31
CA ILE A 416 15.24 -15.14 -19.01
C ILE A 416 16.63 -15.72 -18.81
N LEU A 417 17.30 -15.39 -17.71
CA LEU A 417 18.67 -15.80 -17.38
C LEU A 417 18.74 -16.49 -16.02
N GLY A 418 19.57 -17.54 -15.94
CA GLY A 418 19.98 -18.20 -14.70
C GLY A 418 18.97 -19.14 -14.04
N ALA A 419 17.75 -19.28 -14.58
CA ALA A 419 16.67 -20.00 -13.91
C ALA A 419 16.94 -21.51 -13.83
N THR A 420 16.47 -22.17 -12.77
CA THR A 420 16.50 -23.64 -12.70
C THR A 420 15.48 -24.25 -13.66
N SER A 421 14.33 -23.62 -13.82
CA SER A 421 13.31 -24.04 -14.77
C SER A 421 12.47 -22.87 -15.27
N VAL A 422 11.91 -23.00 -16.47
CA VAL A 422 10.94 -22.05 -17.02
C VAL A 422 9.73 -22.80 -17.54
N THR A 423 8.54 -22.44 -17.07
CA THR A 423 7.27 -23.03 -17.53
C THR A 423 6.36 -21.97 -18.13
N PHE A 424 5.91 -22.21 -19.37
CA PHE A 424 4.88 -21.42 -20.03
C PHE A 424 3.56 -22.19 -20.08
N GLY A 425 2.63 -21.85 -19.20
CA GLY A 425 1.26 -22.37 -19.16
C GLY A 425 0.41 -21.92 -20.35
N GLY A 426 0.66 -20.71 -20.88
CA GLY A 426 -0.07 -20.12 -22.00
C GLY A 426 0.73 -19.99 -23.29
N SER A 427 0.26 -19.14 -24.21
CA SER A 427 1.00 -18.76 -25.41
C SER A 427 2.09 -17.73 -25.13
N VAL A 428 3.13 -17.73 -25.97
CA VAL A 428 4.21 -16.74 -25.96
C VAL A 428 4.25 -16.07 -27.33
N ASN A 429 3.97 -14.77 -27.38
CA ASN A 429 4.03 -13.97 -28.60
C ASN A 429 4.95 -12.77 -28.39
N VAL A 430 6.11 -12.78 -29.03
CA VAL A 430 7.06 -11.65 -29.00
C VAL A 430 6.97 -10.75 -30.23
N GLY A 431 6.07 -11.04 -31.17
CA GLY A 431 5.91 -10.30 -32.42
C GLY A 431 7.20 -10.23 -33.22
N GLY A 432 7.74 -9.02 -33.39
CA GLY A 432 9.02 -8.78 -34.06
C GLY A 432 10.28 -9.16 -33.26
N GLY A 433 10.14 -9.38 -31.95
CA GLY A 433 11.25 -9.58 -31.02
C GLY A 433 11.85 -10.99 -31.05
N SER A 434 12.89 -11.17 -30.23
CA SER A 434 13.57 -12.46 -30.02
C SER A 434 13.20 -13.07 -28.67
N ILE A 435 13.37 -14.39 -28.58
CA ILE A 435 13.24 -15.16 -27.35
C ILE A 435 14.63 -15.65 -26.96
N PHE A 436 15.05 -15.37 -25.73
CA PHE A 436 16.28 -15.89 -25.15
C PHE A 436 15.96 -16.49 -23.78
N ILE A 437 16.18 -17.79 -23.64
CA ILE A 437 15.92 -18.51 -22.39
C ILE A 437 17.16 -19.30 -22.03
N GLU A 438 17.69 -19.01 -20.85
CA GLU A 438 18.75 -19.76 -20.19
C GLU A 438 18.16 -20.39 -18.91
N ALA A 439 17.86 -21.69 -18.99
CA ALA A 439 17.33 -22.47 -17.88
C ALA A 439 17.63 -23.96 -18.02
N ASP A 440 17.76 -24.67 -16.90
CA ASP A 440 18.11 -26.10 -16.89
C ASP A 440 16.94 -27.02 -17.29
N GLU A 441 15.71 -26.52 -17.22
CA GLU A 441 14.52 -27.15 -17.80
C GLU A 441 13.59 -26.09 -18.40
N ILE A 442 12.98 -26.39 -19.55
CA ILE A 442 12.03 -25.48 -20.23
C ILE A 442 10.82 -26.29 -20.67
N THR A 443 9.63 -25.84 -20.29
CA THR A 443 8.36 -26.51 -20.65
C THR A 443 7.39 -25.54 -21.31
N PHE A 444 6.85 -25.91 -22.47
CA PHE A 444 5.82 -25.16 -23.17
C PHE A 444 4.48 -25.91 -23.14
N ALA A 445 3.59 -25.51 -22.23
CA ALA A 445 2.31 -26.18 -22.00
C ALA A 445 1.12 -25.65 -22.83
N GLY A 446 1.32 -24.61 -23.65
CA GLY A 446 0.28 -23.98 -24.49
C GLY A 446 -0.38 -24.84 -25.60
N GLY A 447 -0.96 -24.20 -26.62
CA GLY A 447 -1.52 -24.90 -27.79
C GLY A 447 -0.46 -25.19 -28.87
N GLY A 448 -0.82 -25.98 -29.90
CA GLY A 448 0.06 -26.08 -31.09
C GLY A 448 0.36 -24.68 -31.64
N GLU A 449 1.62 -24.45 -32.03
CA GLU A 449 2.10 -23.13 -32.53
C GLU A 449 1.89 -21.96 -31.54
N SER A 450 1.79 -22.23 -30.23
CA SER A 450 1.56 -21.18 -29.23
C SER A 450 2.78 -20.32 -28.91
N VAL A 451 3.98 -20.68 -29.40
CA VAL A 451 5.22 -19.92 -29.21
C VAL A 451 5.59 -19.31 -30.56
N SER A 452 5.52 -17.98 -30.65
CA SER A 452 5.60 -17.26 -31.93
C SER A 452 6.42 -15.97 -31.84
N GLY A 453 7.11 -15.66 -32.94
CA GLY A 453 7.90 -14.45 -33.13
C GLY A 453 8.62 -14.49 -34.48
N SER A 454 9.18 -13.37 -34.93
CA SER A 454 10.00 -13.31 -36.16
C SER A 454 11.50 -13.14 -35.91
N GLY A 455 11.91 -12.91 -34.65
CA GLY A 455 13.32 -12.81 -34.26
C GLY A 455 14.02 -14.16 -34.17
N ALA A 456 15.09 -14.24 -33.39
CA ALA A 456 15.73 -15.51 -33.07
C ALA A 456 15.09 -16.12 -31.81
N MET A 457 15.00 -17.44 -31.76
CA MET A 457 14.73 -18.17 -30.52
C MET A 457 16.02 -18.85 -30.06
N THR A 458 16.50 -18.54 -28.86
CA THR A 458 17.67 -19.17 -28.25
C THR A 458 17.27 -19.89 -26.97
N LEU A 459 17.54 -21.19 -26.91
CA LEU A 459 17.29 -22.03 -25.75
C LEU A 459 18.60 -22.68 -25.33
N ARG A 460 19.01 -22.51 -24.07
CA ARG A 460 20.21 -23.15 -23.53
C ARG A 460 20.09 -23.44 -22.04
N PRO A 461 20.83 -24.43 -21.51
CA PRO A 461 20.91 -24.65 -20.07
C PRO A 461 21.51 -23.45 -19.32
N ALA A 462 21.10 -23.22 -18.07
CA ALA A 462 21.81 -22.29 -17.18
C ALA A 462 23.16 -22.89 -16.74
N THR A 463 23.17 -24.19 -16.49
CA THR A 463 24.35 -24.98 -16.21
C THR A 463 25.06 -25.34 -17.52
N ILE A 464 26.17 -24.66 -17.84
CA ILE A 464 26.88 -24.78 -19.14
C ILE A 464 27.14 -26.22 -19.60
N GLY A 465 27.44 -27.15 -18.68
CA GLY A 465 27.76 -28.55 -18.97
C GLY A 465 26.55 -29.49 -19.01
N LEU A 466 25.33 -29.00 -18.76
CA LEU A 466 24.12 -29.80 -18.80
C LEU A 466 23.85 -30.30 -20.21
N LYS A 467 23.41 -31.54 -20.33
CA LYS A 467 23.05 -32.13 -21.62
C LYS A 467 21.80 -31.45 -22.17
N VAL A 468 21.64 -31.48 -23.48
CA VAL A 468 20.44 -31.03 -24.17
C VAL A 468 19.93 -32.14 -25.06
N ASP A 469 18.66 -32.48 -24.92
CA ASP A 469 17.95 -33.39 -25.80
C ASP A 469 16.88 -32.62 -26.57
N VAL A 470 16.79 -32.85 -27.88
CA VAL A 470 15.80 -32.21 -28.76
C VAL A 470 15.04 -33.28 -29.53
N GLY A 471 13.72 -33.28 -29.48
CA GLY A 471 12.86 -34.18 -30.28
C GLY A 471 12.90 -35.65 -29.84
N ASP A 472 12.95 -35.91 -28.54
CA ASP A 472 12.89 -37.24 -27.92
C ASP A 472 13.88 -38.28 -28.49
N PRO A 473 15.21 -38.01 -28.47
CA PRO A 473 16.19 -39.03 -28.83
C PRO A 473 16.05 -40.25 -27.90
N ALA A 474 16.29 -41.46 -28.40
CA ALA A 474 16.10 -42.65 -27.54
C ALA A 474 17.03 -42.65 -26.33
N GLY A 475 16.48 -43.07 -25.19
CA GLY A 475 17.17 -42.94 -23.91
C GLY A 475 17.33 -41.49 -23.47
N SER A 476 16.46 -40.59 -23.93
CA SER A 476 16.24 -39.29 -23.28
C SER A 476 15.83 -39.49 -21.83
N SER A 477 16.31 -38.61 -20.95
CA SER A 477 15.95 -38.55 -19.54
C SER A 477 15.61 -37.11 -19.20
N THR A 478 14.56 -36.90 -18.40
CA THR A 478 14.20 -35.57 -17.90
C THR A 478 15.04 -35.11 -16.72
N LEU A 479 15.93 -35.96 -16.20
CA LEU A 479 16.85 -35.60 -15.12
C LEU A 479 18.19 -35.15 -15.70
N ASP A 480 18.74 -34.06 -15.17
CA ASP A 480 20.05 -33.50 -15.53
C ASP A 480 20.24 -33.26 -17.04
N THR A 481 19.16 -32.91 -17.73
CA THR A 481 19.11 -32.66 -19.18
C THR A 481 18.06 -31.61 -19.46
N LEU A 482 18.41 -30.56 -20.19
CA LEU A 482 17.40 -29.68 -20.80
C LEU A 482 16.72 -30.47 -21.91
N ASN A 483 15.46 -30.85 -21.71
CA ASN A 483 14.71 -31.61 -22.69
C ASN A 483 13.75 -30.68 -23.44
N ILE A 484 13.92 -30.58 -24.76
CA ILE A 484 12.97 -29.95 -25.67
C ILE A 484 12.29 -31.08 -26.44
N ASP A 485 11.21 -31.61 -25.87
CA ASP A 485 10.57 -32.83 -26.37
C ASP A 485 9.74 -32.56 -27.64
N ASN A 486 9.17 -33.62 -28.23
CA ASN A 486 8.30 -33.43 -29.41
C ASN A 486 7.03 -32.65 -29.07
N ALA A 487 6.53 -32.69 -27.82
CA ALA A 487 5.37 -31.90 -27.43
C ALA A 487 5.72 -30.41 -27.43
N ASP A 488 6.86 -30.01 -26.88
CA ASP A 488 7.38 -28.63 -26.89
C ASP A 488 7.60 -28.12 -28.32
N ILE A 489 8.23 -28.93 -29.16
CA ILE A 489 8.51 -28.59 -30.57
C ILE A 489 7.23 -28.26 -31.33
N THR A 490 6.13 -28.99 -31.10
CA THR A 490 4.85 -28.70 -31.79
C THR A 490 4.26 -27.35 -31.39
N ARG A 491 4.75 -26.74 -30.30
CA ARG A 491 4.35 -25.40 -29.83
C ARG A 491 5.10 -24.30 -30.55
N PHE A 492 6.22 -24.58 -31.21
CA PHE A 492 6.95 -23.57 -31.97
C PHE A 492 6.23 -23.29 -33.28
N ALA A 493 5.72 -22.06 -33.44
CA ALA A 493 5.23 -21.57 -34.72
C ALA A 493 6.38 -21.48 -35.74
N ASP A 494 6.04 -21.62 -37.02
CA ASP A 494 6.96 -21.28 -38.12
C ASP A 494 7.16 -19.76 -38.21
N GLY A 495 8.33 -19.32 -38.66
CA GLY A 495 8.62 -17.90 -38.93
C GLY A 495 9.75 -17.29 -38.09
N PHE A 496 10.38 -18.05 -37.20
CA PHE A 496 11.59 -17.57 -36.53
C PHE A 496 12.72 -17.43 -37.56
N SER A 497 13.50 -16.36 -37.46
CA SER A 497 14.68 -16.18 -38.33
C SER A 497 15.69 -17.33 -38.19
N LYS A 498 15.81 -17.86 -36.96
CA LYS A 498 16.50 -19.09 -36.58
C LYS A 498 16.14 -19.53 -35.18
N ILE A 499 16.36 -20.81 -34.90
CA ILE A 499 16.35 -21.44 -33.59
C ILE A 499 17.81 -21.80 -33.25
N VAL A 500 18.25 -21.42 -32.06
CA VAL A 500 19.59 -21.66 -31.53
C VAL A 500 19.48 -22.54 -30.30
N ILE A 501 20.16 -23.68 -30.30
CA ILE A 501 20.20 -24.61 -29.18
C ILE A 501 21.62 -24.70 -28.61
N GLY A 502 21.77 -24.47 -27.31
CA GLY A 502 23.03 -24.61 -26.58
C GLY A 502 23.87 -23.32 -26.48
N HIS A 503 25.11 -23.45 -26.02
CA HIS A 503 25.97 -22.32 -25.65
C HIS A 503 26.94 -21.93 -26.78
N GLN A 504 26.68 -20.83 -27.47
CA GLN A 504 27.63 -20.24 -28.42
C GLN A 504 28.73 -19.45 -27.69
N GLY A 505 29.99 -19.73 -27.99
CA GLY A 505 31.16 -18.99 -27.56
C GLY A 505 31.42 -17.73 -28.39
N LEU A 506 32.32 -16.87 -27.89
CA LEU A 506 32.66 -15.60 -28.53
C LEU A 506 33.33 -15.73 -29.91
N ASP A 507 33.87 -16.91 -30.23
CA ASP A 507 34.49 -17.24 -31.51
C ASP A 507 33.50 -17.79 -32.55
N GLY A 508 32.22 -17.90 -32.20
CA GLY A 508 31.18 -18.47 -33.05
C GLY A 508 31.11 -20.00 -33.01
N HIS A 509 31.89 -20.67 -32.16
CA HIS A 509 31.79 -22.12 -31.90
C HIS A 509 31.00 -22.41 -30.63
N ALA A 510 30.91 -23.68 -30.22
CA ALA A 510 30.37 -24.01 -28.90
C ALA A 510 31.29 -23.48 -27.80
N ALA A 511 30.70 -22.92 -26.74
CA ALA A 511 31.45 -22.43 -25.58
C ALA A 511 32.23 -23.57 -24.92
N ALA A 512 33.38 -23.25 -24.34
CA ALA A 512 34.17 -24.23 -23.59
C ALA A 512 33.35 -24.80 -22.43
N GLY A 513 33.24 -26.12 -22.37
CA GLY A 513 32.45 -26.81 -21.34
C GLY A 513 30.96 -26.95 -21.65
N ALA A 514 30.50 -26.53 -22.84
CA ALA A 514 29.13 -26.76 -23.29
C ALA A 514 28.78 -28.26 -23.23
N GLY A 515 27.59 -28.58 -22.71
CA GLY A 515 27.09 -29.95 -22.65
C GLY A 515 26.86 -30.58 -24.03
N ALA A 516 26.67 -31.90 -24.05
CA ALA A 516 26.35 -32.61 -25.28
C ALA A 516 24.93 -32.31 -25.73
N VAL A 517 24.72 -32.17 -27.05
CA VAL A 517 23.40 -32.04 -27.67
C VAL A 517 23.06 -33.31 -28.44
N ARG A 518 21.90 -33.92 -28.12
CA ARG A 518 21.33 -35.04 -28.89
C ARG A 518 20.06 -34.59 -29.59
N ILE A 519 19.89 -34.99 -30.85
CA ILE A 519 18.74 -34.59 -31.67
C ILE A 519 18.06 -35.86 -32.18
N GLY A 520 16.81 -36.06 -31.77
CA GLY A 520 15.92 -37.10 -32.24
C GLY A 520 15.11 -36.68 -33.48
N ALA A 521 14.36 -37.64 -34.02
CA ALA A 521 13.44 -37.42 -35.13
C ALA A 521 12.03 -37.13 -34.60
N ALA A 522 11.34 -36.16 -35.22
CA ALA A 522 9.91 -35.99 -35.01
C ALA A 522 9.15 -37.28 -35.37
N SER A 523 8.13 -37.63 -34.58
CA SER A 523 7.29 -38.81 -34.81
C SER A 523 6.37 -38.61 -36.02
N GLY A 524 6.90 -38.75 -37.23
CA GLY A 524 6.13 -38.67 -38.47
C GLY A 524 7.00 -38.88 -39.70
N LEU A 525 6.53 -39.70 -40.65
CA LEU A 525 7.24 -39.89 -41.93
C LEU A 525 7.35 -38.53 -42.64
N GLN A 526 8.59 -38.08 -42.88
CA GLN A 526 8.94 -36.85 -43.61
C GLN A 526 8.56 -35.53 -42.92
N ALA A 527 8.26 -35.53 -41.62
CA ALA A 527 8.09 -34.28 -40.87
C ALA A 527 9.47 -33.79 -40.37
N PRO A 528 9.85 -32.52 -40.63
CA PRO A 528 11.08 -31.99 -40.04
C PRO A 528 10.90 -31.83 -38.52
N THR A 529 11.95 -32.12 -37.74
CA THR A 529 11.95 -31.90 -36.29
C THR A 529 11.75 -30.42 -35.94
N LEU A 530 12.33 -29.50 -36.71
CA LEU A 530 12.12 -28.07 -36.56
C LEU A 530 11.80 -27.45 -37.92
N ARG A 531 10.93 -26.44 -37.93
CA ARG A 531 10.43 -25.81 -39.16
C ARG A 531 11.33 -24.66 -39.64
N ASP A 532 12.00 -23.99 -38.72
CA ASP A 532 12.91 -22.89 -38.99
C ASP A 532 14.38 -23.34 -39.06
N ASN A 533 15.27 -22.43 -39.48
CA ASN A 533 16.71 -22.67 -39.50
C ASN A 533 17.24 -23.00 -38.11
N LEU A 534 18.08 -24.03 -37.99
CA LEU A 534 18.66 -24.48 -36.72
C LEU A 534 20.17 -24.21 -36.66
N GLU A 535 20.62 -23.62 -35.56
CA GLU A 535 22.02 -23.60 -35.13
C GLU A 535 22.18 -24.36 -33.81
N VAL A 536 23.23 -25.17 -33.70
CA VAL A 536 23.46 -26.02 -32.52
C VAL A 536 24.89 -25.83 -32.00
N TYR A 537 25.00 -25.56 -30.71
CA TYR A 537 26.25 -25.32 -30.00
C TYR A 537 26.38 -26.25 -28.80
N GLY A 538 26.87 -27.46 -29.04
CA GLY A 538 27.14 -28.46 -28.00
C GLY A 538 28.62 -28.87 -27.97
N GLY A 539 29.09 -29.35 -26.81
CA GLY A 539 30.42 -29.95 -26.69
C GLY A 539 30.59 -31.22 -27.55
N SER A 540 29.47 -31.87 -27.88
CA SER A 540 29.33 -32.84 -28.95
C SER A 540 27.91 -32.80 -29.50
N ILE A 541 27.71 -33.09 -30.78
CA ILE A 541 26.39 -33.14 -31.41
C ILE A 541 26.16 -34.54 -31.96
N THR A 542 25.07 -35.19 -31.54
CA THR A 542 24.68 -36.53 -32.02
C THR A 542 23.26 -36.49 -32.56
N VAL A 543 23.08 -36.88 -33.83
CA VAL A 543 21.75 -37.13 -34.38
C VAL A 543 21.41 -38.59 -34.15
N VAL A 544 20.31 -38.84 -33.44
CA VAL A 544 19.83 -40.16 -33.07
C VAL A 544 18.58 -40.45 -33.89
N ASP A 545 18.76 -41.25 -34.94
CA ASP A 545 17.70 -41.69 -35.85
C ASP A 545 17.39 -43.18 -35.58
N TYR A 546 16.11 -43.55 -35.64
CA TYR A 546 15.62 -44.93 -35.44
C TYR A 546 14.71 -45.40 -36.57
#